data_AF-A0A917MKC2-F1
#
_entry.id   AF-A0A917MKC2-F1
#
_cell.length_a   1.000
_cell.length_b   1.000
_cell.length_c   1.000
_cell.angle_alpha   90.00
_cell.angle_beta   90.00
_cell.angle_gamma   90.00
#
_symmetry.space_group_name_H-M   'P 1'
#
loop_
_entity.id
_entity.type
_entity.pdbx_description
1 polymer ?
#
loop_
_entity_poly.entity_id
_entity_poly.type
_entity_poly.pdbx_seq_one_letter_code
_entity_poly.pdbx_strand_id
1 'polypeptide(L)'
;MNEFKASNGVAVRLVSAGLEAQVDNGIGVIHLALDRTAALREFFLHERDEQLGRWRWPENPDYVVYPREERRVRVIHEPTGDFADSVRGTTIPGPVKDAARAYFDAHPEPKPWRDAKPGEVWVVTKDDTEGEFAAVVSDPVVTGRTSFDAAAISFPVTDLRITAARRIWPGATS
;
A
#
# COMPACT_ATOMS: atom_id res chain seq x y z
N MET A 1 -25.04 27.21 -6.88
CA MET A 1 -25.34 26.11 -7.82
C MET A 1 -24.04 25.82 -8.54
N ASN A 2 -23.48 24.62 -8.40
CA ASN A 2 -22.15 24.31 -8.93
C ASN A 2 -22.31 23.57 -10.27
N GLU A 3 -22.11 24.30 -11.35
CA GLU A 3 -22.04 23.76 -12.72
C GLU A 3 -20.56 23.61 -13.12
N PHE A 4 -20.21 22.47 -13.69
CA PHE A 4 -18.87 22.13 -14.15
C PHE A 4 -18.94 21.68 -15.61
N LYS A 5 -18.13 22.28 -16.48
CA LYS A 5 -18.00 21.84 -17.87
C LYS A 5 -16.74 21.00 -18.02
N ALA A 6 -16.92 19.72 -18.36
CA ALA A 6 -15.82 18.80 -18.63
C ALA A 6 -15.12 19.15 -19.95
N SER A 7 -13.87 18.72 -20.10
CA SER A 7 -13.04 18.99 -21.29
C SER A 7 -13.60 18.40 -22.58
N ASN A 8 -14.43 17.35 -22.49
CA ASN A 8 -15.16 16.76 -23.61
C ASN A 8 -16.47 17.50 -23.95
N GLY A 9 -16.73 18.65 -23.31
CA GLY A 9 -17.88 19.50 -23.56
C GLY A 9 -19.13 19.18 -22.71
N VAL A 10 -19.15 18.07 -21.96
CA VAL A 10 -20.29 17.68 -21.13
C VAL A 10 -20.43 18.62 -19.94
N ALA A 11 -21.62 19.18 -19.75
CA ALA A 11 -21.94 19.97 -18.57
C ALA A 11 -22.48 19.07 -17.47
N VAL A 12 -21.93 19.18 -16.26
CA VAL A 12 -22.31 18.40 -15.09
C VAL A 12 -22.73 19.36 -13.98
N ARG A 13 -23.86 19.09 -13.34
CA ARG A 13 -24.33 19.89 -12.20
C ARG A 13 -24.89 19.00 -11.10
N LEU A 14 -24.73 19.47 -9.87
CA LEU A 14 -25.37 18.85 -8.71
C LEU A 14 -26.76 19.47 -8.51
N VAL A 15 -27.78 18.62 -8.42
CA VAL A 15 -29.17 18.97 -8.13
C VAL A 15 -29.62 18.27 -6.84
N SER A 16 -30.76 18.66 -6.29
CA SER A 16 -31.30 18.05 -5.06
C SER A 16 -31.53 16.54 -5.17
N ALA A 17 -31.81 16.04 -6.38
CA ALA A 17 -32.00 14.62 -6.67
C ALA A 17 -30.69 13.84 -6.91
N GLY A 18 -29.54 14.52 -7.03
CA GLY A 18 -28.24 13.92 -7.28
C GLY A 18 -27.44 14.60 -8.41
N LEU A 19 -26.84 13.83 -9.30
CA LEU A 19 -26.00 14.35 -10.40
C LEU A 19 -26.77 14.37 -11.71
N GLU A 20 -26.71 15.50 -12.42
CA GLU A 20 -27.19 15.65 -13.79
C GLU A 20 -26.01 15.91 -14.73
N ALA A 21 -25.94 15.16 -15.83
CA ALA A 21 -25.02 15.41 -16.93
C ALA A 21 -25.79 15.70 -18.22
N GLN A 22 -25.41 16.77 -18.92
CA GLN A 22 -25.98 17.22 -20.18
C GLN A 22 -24.93 17.12 -21.29
N VAL A 23 -25.28 16.42 -22.36
CA VAL A 23 -24.47 16.30 -23.57
C VAL A 23 -25.05 17.26 -24.63
N ASP A 24 -24.21 18.10 -25.23
CA ASP A 24 -24.66 19.06 -26.24
C ASP A 24 -25.23 18.33 -27.48
N ASN A 25 -26.30 18.91 -28.06
CA ASN A 25 -27.01 18.48 -29.28
C ASN A 25 -27.88 17.20 -29.23
N GLY A 26 -28.21 16.66 -28.05
CA GLY A 26 -29.21 15.58 -27.94
C GLY A 26 -29.75 15.44 -26.53
N ILE A 27 -31.04 15.16 -26.40
CA ILE A 27 -31.74 14.99 -25.11
C ILE A 27 -31.23 13.70 -24.44
N GLY A 28 -30.15 13.82 -23.69
CA GLY A 28 -29.62 12.77 -22.83
C GLY A 28 -29.26 13.39 -21.49
N VAL A 29 -30.18 13.33 -20.54
CA VAL A 29 -29.89 13.66 -19.13
C VAL A 29 -29.75 12.36 -18.38
N ILE A 30 -28.55 12.11 -17.86
CA ILE A 30 -28.33 11.00 -16.93
C ILE A 30 -28.55 11.57 -15.52
N HIS A 31 -29.54 11.02 -14.82
CA HIS A 31 -29.78 11.29 -13.41
C HIS A 31 -29.20 10.14 -12.58
N LEU A 32 -28.25 10.48 -11.70
CA LEU A 32 -27.73 9.56 -10.70
C LEU A 32 -28.21 10.01 -9.32
N ALA A 33 -28.83 9.11 -8.58
CA ALA A 33 -29.22 9.36 -7.19
C ALA A 33 -28.02 9.73 -6.31
N LEU A 34 -28.27 10.40 -5.18
CA LEU A 34 -27.23 10.94 -4.30
C LEU A 34 -26.29 9.86 -3.73
N ASP A 35 -26.84 8.70 -3.36
CA ASP A 35 -26.08 7.54 -2.88
C ASP A 35 -25.11 7.01 -3.94
N ARG A 36 -25.59 6.88 -5.17
CA ARG A 36 -24.77 6.48 -6.33
C ARG A 36 -23.73 7.53 -6.68
N THR A 37 -24.06 8.80 -6.47
CA THR A 37 -23.14 9.92 -6.68
C THR A 37 -22.00 9.89 -5.66
N ALA A 38 -22.28 9.55 -4.40
CA ALA A 38 -21.26 9.38 -3.37
C ALA A 38 -20.30 8.23 -3.72
N ALA A 39 -20.83 7.06 -4.09
CA ALA A 39 -20.03 5.92 -4.51
C ALA A 39 -19.13 6.24 -5.73
N LEU A 40 -19.64 6.99 -6.72
CA LEU A 40 -18.83 7.43 -7.86
C LEU A 40 -17.71 8.37 -7.44
N ARG A 41 -17.96 9.29 -6.51
CA ARG A 41 -16.92 10.20 -6.00
C ARG A 41 -15.82 9.42 -5.28
N GLU A 42 -16.19 8.45 -4.44
CA GLU A 42 -15.24 7.57 -3.76
C GLU A 42 -14.43 6.75 -4.76
N PHE A 43 -15.07 6.21 -5.80
CA PHE A 43 -14.40 5.46 -6.86
C PHE A 43 -13.37 6.32 -7.61
N PHE A 44 -13.76 7.50 -8.10
CA PHE A 44 -12.82 8.37 -8.82
C PHE A 44 -11.73 8.94 -7.92
N LEU A 45 -12.00 9.13 -6.63
CA LEU A 45 -10.99 9.51 -5.66
C LEU A 45 -9.96 8.39 -5.48
N HIS A 46 -10.43 7.14 -5.32
CA HIS A 46 -9.58 5.96 -5.25
C HIS A 46 -8.71 5.80 -6.51
N GLU A 47 -9.31 5.89 -7.70
CA GLU A 47 -8.57 5.80 -8.97
C GLU A 47 -7.48 6.87 -9.06
N ARG A 48 -7.81 8.11 -8.66
CA ARG A 48 -6.84 9.22 -8.64
C ARG A 48 -5.72 8.98 -7.62
N ASP A 49 -6.05 8.45 -6.45
CA ASP A 49 -5.07 8.12 -5.42
C ASP A 49 -4.10 7.03 -5.92
N GLU A 50 -4.60 5.99 -6.58
CA GLU A 50 -3.79 4.95 -7.24
C GLU A 50 -2.89 5.53 -8.34
N GLN A 51 -3.43 6.36 -9.24
CA GLN A 51 -2.67 7.01 -10.32
C GLN A 51 -1.52 7.87 -9.79
N LEU A 52 -1.74 8.54 -8.66
CA LEU A 52 -0.72 9.38 -8.01
C LEU A 52 0.23 8.56 -7.12
N GLY A 53 -0.01 7.26 -6.97
CA GLY A 53 0.76 6.38 -6.08
C GLY A 53 0.68 6.81 -4.61
N ARG A 54 -0.43 7.43 -4.19
CA ARG A 54 -0.64 7.88 -2.82
C ARG A 54 -1.68 7.01 -2.12
N TRP A 55 -1.53 6.87 -0.82
CA TRP A 55 -2.49 6.19 0.04
C TRP A 55 -3.25 7.20 0.88
N ARG A 56 -4.58 7.13 0.87
CA ARG A 56 -5.45 7.99 1.68
C ARG A 56 -5.79 7.30 2.99
N TRP A 57 -5.66 8.03 4.09
CA TRP A 57 -5.94 7.47 5.41
C TRP A 57 -7.46 7.30 5.59
N PRO A 58 -7.99 6.07 5.77
CA PRO A 58 -9.44 5.84 5.82
C PRO A 58 -10.15 6.53 6.98
N GLU A 59 -9.50 6.64 8.14
CA GLU A 59 -10.08 7.25 9.34
C GLU A 59 -10.03 8.78 9.32
N ASN A 60 -9.12 9.37 8.53
CA ASN A 60 -9.10 10.80 8.27
C ASN A 60 -8.64 11.10 6.84
N PRO A 61 -9.59 11.19 5.89
CA PRO A 61 -9.32 11.39 4.47
C PRO A 61 -8.56 12.67 4.13
N ASP A 62 -8.46 13.66 5.04
CA ASP A 62 -7.68 14.87 4.80
C ASP A 62 -6.17 14.61 4.77
N TYR A 63 -5.73 13.44 5.23
CA TYR A 63 -4.33 13.02 5.20
C TYR A 63 -4.08 11.99 4.10
N VAL A 64 -3.10 12.28 3.26
CA VAL A 64 -2.58 11.36 2.24
C VAL A 64 -1.12 11.08 2.46
N VAL A 65 -0.69 9.88 2.10
CA VAL A 65 0.65 9.38 2.33
C VAL A 65 1.27 8.99 0.98
N TYR A 66 2.41 9.59 0.67
CA TYR A 66 3.23 9.26 -0.48
C TYR A 66 4.39 8.38 -0.03
N PRO A 67 4.48 7.11 -0.48
CA PRO A 67 5.70 6.35 -0.32
C PRO A 67 6.86 7.06 -1.01
N ARG A 68 8.02 7.02 -0.35
CA ARG A 68 9.30 7.53 -0.85
C ARG A 68 10.32 6.40 -0.83
N GLU A 69 11.51 6.72 -1.32
CA GLU A 69 12.67 5.82 -1.24
C GLU A 69 13.02 5.50 0.24
N GLU A 70 13.79 4.42 0.44
CA GLU A 70 14.37 4.06 1.75
C GLU A 70 13.36 3.90 2.90
N ARG A 71 12.16 3.38 2.63
CA ARG A 71 11.11 3.13 3.66
C ARG A 71 10.63 4.41 4.35
N ARG A 72 10.81 5.56 3.69
CA ARG A 72 10.27 6.85 4.13
C ARG A 72 8.91 7.07 3.51
N VAL A 73 8.08 7.84 4.19
CA VAL A 73 6.80 8.29 3.68
C VAL A 73 6.66 9.78 3.87
N ARG A 74 6.01 10.46 2.94
CA ARG A 74 5.57 11.84 3.12
C ARG A 74 4.09 11.86 3.41
N VAL A 75 3.70 12.35 4.58
CA VAL A 75 2.31 12.60 4.91
C VAL A 75 1.98 14.04 4.57
N ILE A 76 0.86 14.27 3.89
CA ILE A 76 0.36 15.59 3.52
C ILE A 76 -1.05 15.76 4.07
N HIS A 77 -1.32 16.88 4.72
CA HIS A 77 -2.66 17.35 5.05
C HIS A 77 -3.20 18.15 3.86
N GLU A 78 -4.05 17.54 3.03
CA GLU A 78 -4.52 18.13 1.77
C GLU A 78 -5.19 19.51 1.91
N PRO A 79 -6.00 19.80 2.96
CA PRO A 79 -6.64 21.11 3.10
C PRO A 79 -5.68 22.28 3.28
N THR A 80 -4.54 22.07 3.97
CA THR A 80 -3.57 23.15 4.25
C THR A 80 -2.32 23.05 3.39
N GLY A 81 -2.06 21.88 2.80
CA GLY A 81 -0.81 21.58 2.09
C GLY A 81 0.37 21.29 3.02
N ASP A 82 0.17 21.30 4.35
CA ASP A 82 1.21 20.97 5.31
C ASP A 82 1.67 19.52 5.14
N PHE A 83 2.96 19.27 5.34
CA PHE A 83 3.52 17.93 5.21
C PHE A 83 4.61 17.65 6.24
N ALA A 84 4.82 16.36 6.51
CA ALA A 84 6.03 15.91 7.16
C ALA A 84 6.51 14.61 6.52
N ASP A 85 7.82 14.44 6.49
CA ASP A 85 8.44 13.17 6.18
C ASP A 85 8.54 12.33 7.46
N SER A 86 8.27 11.03 7.34
CA SER A 86 8.27 10.09 8.46
C SER A 86 8.90 8.78 8.06
N VAL A 87 9.55 8.14 9.03
CA VAL A 87 10.02 6.76 8.95
C VAL A 87 9.35 5.92 10.02
N ARG A 88 9.38 4.59 9.87
CA ARG A 88 8.88 3.69 10.91
C ARG A 88 9.59 3.98 12.24
N GLY A 89 8.81 4.13 13.32
CA GLY A 89 9.34 4.45 14.66
C GLY A 89 9.55 5.94 14.96
N THR A 90 9.20 6.85 14.05
CA THR A 90 9.28 8.30 14.29
C THR A 90 8.39 8.73 15.47
N THR A 91 8.89 9.65 16.31
CA THR A 91 8.22 10.06 17.57
C THR A 91 7.42 11.37 17.47
N ILE A 92 7.40 12.04 16.32
CA ILE A 92 6.73 13.34 16.10
C ILE A 92 5.26 13.28 16.56
N PRO A 93 4.78 14.14 17.47
CA PRO A 93 3.39 14.10 17.93
C PRO A 93 2.40 14.65 16.88
N GLY A 94 1.14 14.21 16.95
CA GLY A 94 0.02 14.78 16.20
C GLY A 94 -0.51 13.92 15.04
N PRO A 95 -1.52 14.40 14.32
CA PRO A 95 -2.28 13.62 13.32
C PRO A 95 -1.43 13.09 12.18
N VAL A 96 -0.34 13.79 11.84
CA VAL A 96 0.64 13.36 10.83
C VAL A 96 1.30 12.03 11.20
N LYS A 97 1.62 11.82 12.48
CA LYS A 97 2.17 10.54 12.95
C LYS A 97 1.13 9.45 12.93
N ASP A 98 -0.12 9.77 13.26
CA ASP A 98 -1.19 8.77 13.25
C ASP A 98 -1.44 8.27 11.82
N ALA A 99 -1.45 9.17 10.83
CA ALA A 99 -1.53 8.82 9.42
C ALA A 99 -0.32 8.00 8.94
N ALA A 100 0.90 8.39 9.32
CA ALA A 100 2.11 7.62 8.99
C ALA A 100 2.08 6.21 9.60
N ARG A 101 1.67 6.10 10.88
CA ARG A 101 1.54 4.81 11.57
C ARG A 101 0.49 3.94 10.87
N ALA A 102 -0.69 4.49 10.59
CA ALA A 102 -1.75 3.78 9.88
C ALA A 102 -1.27 3.27 8.52
N TYR A 103 -0.51 4.08 7.78
CA TYR A 103 0.12 3.63 6.53
C TYR A 103 1.07 2.45 6.76
N PHE A 104 1.96 2.52 7.74
CA PHE A 104 2.93 1.46 8.02
C PHE A 104 2.30 0.17 8.57
N ASP A 105 1.15 0.26 9.23
CA ASP A 105 0.37 -0.89 9.70
C ASP A 105 -0.38 -1.54 8.54
N ALA A 106 -0.94 -0.74 7.62
CA ALA A 106 -1.57 -1.23 6.39
C ALA A 106 -0.56 -1.79 5.37
N HIS A 107 0.69 -1.32 5.41
CA HIS A 107 1.78 -1.72 4.51
C HIS A 107 2.96 -2.27 5.32
N PRO A 108 2.83 -3.49 5.89
CA PRO A 108 3.94 -4.11 6.60
C PRO A 108 5.14 -4.27 5.66
N GLU A 109 6.33 -3.93 6.16
CA GLU A 109 7.55 -4.06 5.37
C GLU A 109 7.72 -5.50 4.88
N PRO A 110 8.18 -5.69 3.63
CA PRO A 110 8.62 -7.00 3.17
C PRO A 110 9.63 -7.56 4.15
N LYS A 111 9.30 -8.71 4.72
CA LYS A 111 10.16 -9.43 5.64
C LYS A 111 11.52 -9.67 4.95
N PRO A 112 12.68 -9.33 5.57
CA PRO A 112 13.98 -9.31 4.88
C PRO A 112 14.36 -10.60 4.15
N TRP A 113 13.87 -11.73 4.65
CA TRP A 113 14.10 -13.04 4.06
C TRP A 113 13.35 -13.30 2.75
N ARG A 114 12.35 -12.48 2.39
CA ARG A 114 11.64 -12.60 1.12
C ARG A 114 12.53 -12.24 -0.07
N ASP A 115 13.55 -11.43 0.16
CA ASP A 115 14.57 -11.06 -0.85
C ASP A 115 15.86 -11.88 -0.69
N ALA A 116 15.80 -12.98 0.07
CA ALA A 116 16.96 -13.83 0.29
C ALA A 116 17.46 -14.43 -1.03
N LYS A 117 18.79 -14.47 -1.21
CA LYS A 117 19.42 -14.89 -2.46
C LYS A 117 19.96 -16.31 -2.36
N PRO A 118 19.96 -17.10 -3.45
CA PRO A 118 20.59 -18.41 -3.46
C PRO A 118 22.04 -18.37 -2.94
N GLY A 119 22.37 -19.29 -2.04
CA GLY A 119 23.66 -19.38 -1.36
C GLY A 119 23.77 -18.59 -0.06
N GLU A 120 22.79 -17.75 0.29
CA GLU A 120 22.73 -17.16 1.63
C GLU A 120 22.32 -18.19 2.67
N VAL A 121 22.83 -18.04 3.90
CA VAL A 121 22.45 -18.88 5.04
C VAL A 121 21.72 -18.02 6.04
N TRP A 122 20.57 -18.52 6.50
CA TRP A 122 19.69 -17.83 7.44
C TRP A 122 19.35 -18.73 8.61
N VAL A 123 19.12 -18.13 9.76
CA VAL A 123 18.46 -18.78 10.89
C VAL A 123 17.00 -18.38 10.82
N VAL A 124 16.11 -19.37 10.72
CA VAL A 124 14.67 -19.19 10.46
C VAL A 124 13.87 -19.77 11.63
N THR A 125 12.81 -19.06 12.01
CA THR A 125 11.82 -19.49 13.01
C THR A 125 10.46 -19.61 12.33
N LYS A 126 9.77 -20.73 12.56
CA LYS A 126 8.40 -20.94 12.06
C LYS A 126 7.45 -21.26 13.21
N ASP A 127 6.18 -20.90 13.03
CA ASP A 127 5.12 -21.17 14.03
C ASP A 127 4.84 -22.67 14.23
N ASP A 128 5.15 -23.51 13.25
CA ASP A 128 4.89 -24.95 13.26
C ASP A 128 6.10 -25.80 13.68
N THR A 129 7.20 -25.16 14.12
CA THR A 129 8.42 -25.84 14.57
C THR A 129 8.88 -25.29 15.91
N GLU A 130 9.30 -26.16 16.82
CA GLU A 130 9.97 -25.71 18.05
C GLU A 130 11.39 -25.22 17.73
N GLY A 131 11.63 -23.92 17.92
CA GLY A 131 12.96 -23.31 17.87
C GLY A 131 13.36 -22.70 16.52
N GLU A 132 14.63 -22.33 16.42
CA GLU A 132 15.25 -21.79 15.21
C GLU A 132 16.06 -22.87 14.50
N PHE A 133 16.11 -22.84 13.17
CA PHE A 133 16.98 -23.74 12.40
C PHE A 133 17.73 -23.00 11.30
N ALA A 134 18.93 -23.48 10.98
CA ALA A 134 19.73 -22.95 9.90
C ALA A 134 19.25 -23.52 8.55
N ALA A 135 18.98 -22.64 7.60
CA ALA A 135 18.58 -23.00 6.25
C ALA A 135 19.45 -22.27 5.23
N VAL A 136 19.81 -22.97 4.16
CA VAL A 136 20.46 -22.40 3.00
C VAL A 136 19.38 -21.99 2.01
N VAL A 137 19.51 -20.79 1.46
CA VAL A 137 18.63 -20.34 0.40
C VAL A 137 19.05 -21.01 -0.90
N SER A 138 18.13 -21.67 -1.58
CA SER A 138 18.37 -22.31 -2.87
C SER A 138 17.34 -21.84 -3.90
N ASP A 139 17.67 -22.06 -5.17
CA ASP A 139 16.71 -21.97 -6.27
C ASP A 139 16.63 -23.35 -6.93
N PRO A 140 15.70 -24.22 -6.50
CA PRO A 140 15.59 -25.54 -7.07
C PRO A 140 15.13 -25.41 -8.51
N VAL A 141 15.96 -25.91 -9.44
CA VAL A 141 15.71 -25.95 -10.90
C VAL A 141 14.31 -26.47 -11.25
N VAL A 142 13.76 -27.35 -10.41
CA VAL A 142 12.45 -28.00 -10.60
C VAL A 142 11.27 -27.06 -10.28
N THR A 143 11.43 -26.14 -9.33
CA THR A 143 10.31 -25.27 -8.88
C THR A 143 10.44 -23.83 -9.37
N GLY A 144 11.65 -23.38 -9.71
CA GLY A 144 11.94 -22.00 -10.11
C GLY A 144 11.57 -20.97 -9.04
N ARG A 145 11.52 -21.39 -7.77
CA ARG A 145 11.12 -20.57 -6.63
C ARG A 145 12.17 -20.68 -5.55
N THR A 146 12.62 -19.53 -5.07
CA THR A 146 13.57 -19.45 -3.97
C THR A 146 13.01 -20.10 -2.69
N SER A 147 13.77 -21.02 -2.11
CA SER A 147 13.39 -21.78 -0.91
C SER A 147 14.46 -21.75 0.17
N PHE A 148 14.03 -21.91 1.41
CA PHE A 148 14.88 -22.28 2.53
C PHE A 148 14.99 -23.80 2.59
N ASP A 149 16.21 -24.30 2.44
CA ASP A 149 16.54 -25.72 2.55
C ASP A 149 17.31 -25.99 3.84
N ALA A 150 16.72 -26.81 4.70
CA ALA A 150 17.35 -27.38 5.88
C ALA A 150 17.29 -28.91 5.77
N ALA A 151 18.20 -29.64 6.43
CA ALA A 151 18.47 -31.08 6.28
C ALA A 151 17.31 -31.98 5.75
N ALA A 152 16.12 -31.91 6.35
CA ALA A 152 14.95 -32.72 5.95
C ALA A 152 13.72 -31.89 5.52
N ILE A 153 13.86 -30.58 5.37
CA ILE A 153 12.74 -29.65 5.20
C ILE A 153 13.11 -28.58 4.17
N SER A 154 12.26 -28.43 3.15
CA SER A 154 12.34 -27.34 2.18
C SER A 154 11.00 -26.60 2.17
N PHE A 155 11.06 -25.28 2.17
CA PHE A 155 9.86 -24.43 2.08
C PHE A 155 10.18 -23.10 1.39
N PRO A 156 9.23 -22.48 0.69
CA PRO A 156 9.48 -21.24 -0.02
C PRO A 156 9.84 -20.10 0.95
N VAL A 157 10.68 -19.15 0.52
CA VAL A 157 10.99 -17.95 1.33
C VAL A 157 9.76 -17.06 1.60
N THR A 158 8.67 -17.31 0.88
CA THR A 158 7.37 -16.66 1.04
C THR A 158 6.43 -17.38 2.01
N ASP A 159 6.85 -18.51 2.62
CA ASP A 159 6.01 -19.27 3.56
C ASP A 159 5.52 -18.37 4.72
N LEU A 160 4.20 -18.28 4.87
CA LEU A 160 3.54 -17.41 5.84
C LEU A 160 3.80 -17.84 7.28
N ARG A 161 4.19 -19.09 7.50
CA ARG A 161 4.52 -19.63 8.83
C ARG A 161 5.88 -19.15 9.34
N ILE A 162 6.70 -18.50 8.51
CA ILE A 162 7.96 -17.91 8.96
C ILE A 162 7.66 -16.65 9.79
N THR A 163 8.02 -16.67 11.06
CA THR A 163 7.80 -15.55 11.98
C THR A 163 9.02 -14.67 12.17
N ALA A 164 10.21 -15.25 12.11
CA ALA A 164 11.47 -14.53 12.13
C ALA A 164 12.48 -15.21 11.22
N ALA A 165 13.38 -14.42 10.63
CA ALA A 165 14.59 -14.96 10.02
C ALA A 165 15.71 -13.92 10.08
N ARG A 166 16.93 -14.37 10.38
CA ARG A 166 18.14 -13.53 10.34
C ARG A 166 19.19 -14.15 9.43
N ARG A 167 19.78 -13.34 8.56
CA ARG A 167 20.90 -13.78 7.72
C ARG A 167 22.15 -13.96 8.58
N ILE A 168 22.84 -15.09 8.39
CA ILE A 168 24.11 -15.39 9.04
C ILE A 168 25.27 -15.48 8.04
N TRP A 169 25.00 -15.70 6.75
CA TRP A 169 26.01 -15.69 5.70
C TRP A 169 25.46 -15.19 4.34
N PRO A 170 26.22 -14.40 3.56
CA PRO A 170 27.47 -13.74 3.92
C PRO A 170 27.27 -12.79 5.10
N GLY A 171 28.29 -12.66 5.96
CA GLY A 171 28.21 -11.84 7.17
C GLY A 171 27.67 -10.44 6.85
N ALA A 172 26.87 -9.86 7.75
CA ALA A 172 26.37 -8.50 7.58
C ALA A 172 27.57 -7.57 7.35
N THR A 173 27.67 -6.97 6.16
CA THR A 173 28.63 -5.89 5.92
C THR A 173 28.30 -4.79 6.91
N SER A 174 29.19 -4.60 7.87
CA SER A 174 29.22 -3.48 8.82
C SER A 174 29.38 -2.15 8.10
#